data_AF-A0A957F501-F1
#
_entry.id   AF-A0A957F501-F1
#
_cell.length_a   1.000
_cell.length_b   1.000
_cell.length_c   1.000
_cell.angle_alpha   90.00
_cell.angle_beta   90.00
_cell.angle_gamma   90.00
#
_symmetry.space_group_name_H-M   'P 1'
#
loop_
_entity.id
_entity.type
_entity.pdbx_description
1 polymer ?
#
loop_
_entity_poly.entity_id
_entity_poly.type
_entity_poly.pdbx_seq_one_letter_code
_entity_poly.pdbx_strand_id
1 'polypeptide(L)'
;MMAADSPIQAEICPDCGIALPPAAENTAVHRYIGASPSCWQRFSTLLNAGEPPMGNGRLNPLLLDAYCVQHHGAPSPQAINSVAVHALVLHGVLAAGVPPDSALWIRRRALRDDAPRSKHARFHWLTPPDAGQMLTIGAILNASTPAARSAQLQAYVQSVWQAWSAPHGATLANWYAAYVA
;
A
#
# COMPACT_ATOMS: atom_id res chain seq x y z
N MET A 1 -35.39 14.90 27.27
CA MET A 1 -34.06 14.41 27.70
C MET A 1 -33.33 13.97 26.44
N MET A 2 -32.49 14.85 25.87
CA MET A 2 -31.70 14.51 24.68
C MET A 2 -30.52 13.66 25.15
N ALA A 3 -30.39 12.44 24.63
CA ALA A 3 -29.20 11.63 24.86
C ALA A 3 -28.00 12.40 24.30
N ALA A 4 -27.01 12.65 25.14
CA ALA A 4 -25.73 13.15 24.68
C ALA A 4 -25.12 12.06 23.78
N ASP A 5 -24.94 12.39 22.50
CA ASP A 5 -24.23 11.56 21.55
C ASP A 5 -22.80 11.38 22.08
N SER A 6 -22.46 10.18 22.56
CA SER A 6 -21.09 9.87 22.97
C SER A 6 -20.17 10.14 21.78
N PRO A 7 -19.04 10.85 21.95
CA PRO A 7 -18.14 11.11 20.84
C PRO A 7 -17.69 9.79 20.23
N ILE A 8 -17.94 9.61 18.93
CA ILE A 8 -17.51 8.42 18.18
C ILE A 8 -15.99 8.31 18.32
N GLN A 9 -15.52 7.29 19.04
CA GLN A 9 -14.10 7.07 19.27
C GLN A 9 -13.44 6.68 17.95
N ALA A 10 -12.36 7.38 17.57
CA ALA A 10 -11.64 7.08 16.34
C ALA A 10 -10.91 5.72 16.44
N GLU A 11 -10.92 4.96 15.35
CA GLU A 11 -10.12 3.75 15.19
C GLU A 11 -8.74 4.11 14.63
N ILE A 12 -7.67 3.64 15.28
CA ILE A 12 -6.30 3.84 14.82
C ILE A 12 -5.86 2.61 14.01
N CYS A 13 -5.38 2.83 12.79
CA CYS A 13 -4.80 1.77 11.97
C CYS A 13 -3.44 1.31 12.54
N PRO A 14 -3.21 0.01 12.78
CA PRO A 14 -1.99 -0.44 13.42
C PRO A 14 -0.73 -0.26 12.55
N ASP A 15 -0.83 -0.44 11.23
CA ASP A 15 0.35 -0.35 10.36
C ASP A 15 0.66 1.07 9.85
N CYS A 16 -0.35 1.94 9.70
CA CYS A 16 -0.13 3.29 9.17
C CYS A 16 -0.44 4.42 10.15
N GLY A 17 -0.99 4.12 11.32
CA GLY A 17 -1.26 5.09 12.39
C GLY A 17 -2.38 6.10 12.11
N ILE A 18 -3.07 6.02 10.96
CA ILE A 18 -4.19 6.92 10.67
C ILE A 18 -5.33 6.69 11.67
N ALA A 19 -5.87 7.77 12.22
CA ALA A 19 -7.11 7.75 12.99
C ALA A 19 -8.31 8.00 12.05
N LEU A 20 -9.28 7.09 12.03
CA LEU A 20 -10.46 7.14 11.16
C LEU A 20 -11.75 6.96 11.97
N PRO A 21 -12.88 7.51 11.51
CA PRO A 21 -14.18 7.09 12.03
C PRO A 21 -14.35 5.57 11.88
N PRO A 22 -14.82 4.87 12.92
CA PRO A 22 -15.04 3.43 12.86
C PRO A 22 -15.93 3.03 11.70
N ALA A 23 -15.56 1.95 11.02
CA ALA A 23 -16.43 1.28 10.07
C ALA A 23 -17.64 0.67 10.79
N ALA A 24 -18.69 0.35 10.01
CA ALA A 24 -19.82 -0.40 10.53
C ALA A 24 -19.38 -1.77 11.06
N GLU A 25 -20.13 -2.31 12.02
CA GLU A 25 -19.91 -3.65 12.54
C GLU A 25 -19.84 -4.69 11.41
N ASN A 26 -18.99 -5.71 11.57
CA ASN A 26 -18.76 -6.78 10.58
C ASN A 26 -18.21 -6.32 9.22
N THR A 27 -17.63 -5.12 9.14
CA THR A 27 -16.86 -4.72 7.95
C THR A 27 -15.73 -5.70 7.68
N ALA A 28 -15.63 -6.15 6.43
CA ALA A 28 -14.62 -7.12 6.03
C ALA A 28 -13.21 -6.59 6.28
N VAL A 29 -12.35 -7.44 6.84
CA VAL A 29 -10.91 -7.21 6.96
C VAL A 29 -10.17 -8.12 6.00
N HIS A 30 -9.00 -7.66 5.54
CA HIS A 30 -8.17 -8.47 4.67
C HIS A 30 -7.16 -9.29 5.52
N ARG A 31 -7.18 -10.61 5.38
CA ARG A 31 -6.56 -11.58 6.31
C ARG A 31 -5.09 -11.34 6.68
N TYR A 32 -4.29 -10.80 5.78
CA TYR A 32 -2.84 -10.64 5.95
C TYR A 32 -2.33 -9.23 5.66
N ILE A 33 -3.24 -8.26 5.51
CA ILE A 33 -2.91 -6.84 5.39
C ILE A 33 -3.18 -6.23 6.76
N GLY A 34 -2.17 -5.61 7.39
CA GLY A 34 -2.30 -5.06 8.76
C GLY A 34 -3.05 -3.74 8.83
N ALA A 35 -4.05 -3.56 7.98
CA ALA A 35 -4.97 -2.45 8.04
C ALA A 35 -6.06 -2.71 9.09
N SER A 36 -6.49 -1.67 9.79
CA SER A 36 -7.74 -1.75 10.54
C SER A 36 -8.96 -1.85 9.59
N PRO A 37 -10.11 -2.36 10.06
CA PRO A 37 -11.34 -2.40 9.27
C PRO A 37 -11.67 -1.07 8.58
N SER A 38 -11.57 0.05 9.29
CA SER A 38 -11.89 1.37 8.75
C SER A 38 -10.89 1.81 7.69
N CYS A 39 -9.60 1.54 7.89
CA CYS A 39 -8.58 1.87 6.91
C CYS A 39 -8.77 1.05 5.63
N TRP A 40 -8.99 -0.26 5.77
CA TRP A 40 -9.26 -1.16 4.64
C TRP A 40 -10.51 -0.75 3.87
N GLN A 41 -11.59 -0.38 4.56
CA GLN A 41 -12.82 0.08 3.93
C GLN A 41 -12.57 1.34 3.09
N ARG A 42 -11.93 2.36 3.66
CA ARG A 42 -11.64 3.62 2.95
C ARG A 42 -10.76 3.40 1.73
N PHE A 43 -9.72 2.59 1.87
CA PHE A 43 -8.89 2.18 0.74
C PHE A 43 -9.67 1.45 -0.35
N SER A 44 -10.50 0.47 0.04
CA SER A 44 -11.30 -0.31 -0.92
C SER A 44 -12.31 0.56 -1.66
N THR A 45 -12.94 1.51 -0.97
CA THR A 45 -13.83 2.50 -1.59
C THR A 45 -13.07 3.38 -2.57
N LEU A 46 -11.91 3.89 -2.18
CA LEU A 46 -11.06 4.72 -3.06
C LEU A 46 -10.58 3.95 -4.30
N LEU A 47 -10.14 2.70 -4.12
CA LEU A 47 -9.60 1.87 -5.19
C LEU A 47 -10.68 1.35 -6.15
N ASN A 48 -11.77 0.79 -5.61
CA ASN A 48 -12.75 0.05 -6.41
C ASN A 48 -13.94 0.90 -6.85
N ALA A 49 -14.45 1.77 -5.98
CA ALA A 49 -15.55 2.68 -6.32
C ALA A 49 -15.03 3.99 -6.94
N GLY A 50 -13.73 4.29 -6.78
CA GLY A 50 -13.17 5.56 -7.23
C GLY A 50 -13.65 6.74 -6.39
N GLU A 51 -14.05 6.50 -5.13
CA GLU A 51 -14.68 7.49 -4.26
C GLU A 51 -13.78 7.85 -3.06
N PRO A 52 -13.50 9.14 -2.82
CA PRO A 52 -13.90 10.28 -3.64
C PRO A 52 -13.12 10.36 -4.98
N PRO A 53 -13.66 11.00 -6.04
CA PRO A 53 -13.09 10.95 -7.38
C PRO A 53 -11.67 11.51 -7.43
N MET A 54 -10.79 10.82 -8.16
CA MET A 54 -9.43 11.25 -8.46
C MET A 54 -9.35 11.84 -9.87
N GLY A 55 -8.51 12.85 -10.06
CA GLY A 55 -8.16 13.33 -11.39
C GLY A 55 -7.15 12.41 -12.07
N ASN A 56 -6.65 12.79 -13.25
CA ASN A 56 -5.56 12.06 -13.88
C ASN A 56 -4.26 12.26 -13.10
N GLY A 57 -3.56 11.17 -12.79
CA GLY A 57 -2.29 11.20 -12.09
C GLY A 57 -1.40 10.04 -12.54
N ARG A 58 -0.15 10.35 -12.88
CA ARG A 58 0.81 9.37 -13.41
C ARG A 58 1.00 8.17 -12.48
N LEU A 59 0.99 8.37 -11.16
CA LEU A 59 1.19 7.30 -10.17
C LEU A 59 -0.11 6.73 -9.60
N ASN A 60 -1.28 7.15 -10.07
CA ASN A 60 -2.57 6.59 -9.62
C ASN A 60 -2.64 5.05 -9.72
N PRO A 61 -2.10 4.41 -10.78
CA PRO A 61 -2.07 2.94 -10.87
C PRO A 61 -1.31 2.23 -9.73
N LEU A 62 -0.48 2.95 -8.97
CA LEU A 62 0.34 2.40 -7.88
C LEU A 62 -0.31 2.50 -6.50
N LEU A 63 -1.56 2.96 -6.40
CA LEU A 63 -2.28 3.08 -5.12
C LEU A 63 -2.31 1.75 -4.36
N LEU A 64 -2.64 0.65 -5.05
CA LEU A 64 -2.67 -0.69 -4.47
C LEU A 64 -1.28 -1.09 -3.94
N ASP A 65 -0.23 -0.84 -4.72
CA ASP A 65 1.12 -1.26 -4.38
C ASP A 65 1.66 -0.51 -3.17
N ALA A 66 1.50 0.82 -3.12
CA ALA A 66 1.87 1.61 -1.96
C ALA A 66 1.08 1.22 -0.71
N TYR A 67 -0.23 0.97 -0.86
CA TYR A 67 -1.08 0.57 0.26
C TYR A 67 -0.67 -0.78 0.86
N CYS A 68 -0.46 -1.81 0.02
CA CYS A 68 -0.06 -3.12 0.50
C CYS A 68 1.34 -3.14 1.13
N VAL A 69 2.27 -2.30 0.65
CA VAL A 69 3.60 -2.16 1.25
C VAL A 69 3.51 -1.45 2.60
N GLN A 70 2.73 -0.36 2.71
CA GLN A 70 2.52 0.33 3.98
C GLN A 70 1.81 -0.55 5.02
N HIS A 71 0.86 -1.39 4.60
CA HIS A 71 0.08 -2.26 5.48
C HIS A 71 0.61 -3.71 5.45
N HIS A 72 1.85 -3.85 5.92
CA HIS A 72 2.67 -5.05 5.87
C HIS A 72 2.15 -6.23 6.71
N GLY A 73 1.24 -6.01 7.68
CA GLY A 73 0.74 -7.03 8.58
C GLY A 73 1.84 -7.64 9.46
N ALA A 74 1.72 -8.92 9.76
CA ALA A 74 2.68 -9.67 10.57
C ALA A 74 3.46 -10.70 9.72
N PRO A 75 4.69 -11.10 10.14
CA PRO A 75 5.49 -12.09 9.44
C PRO A 75 4.71 -13.39 9.14
N SER A 76 4.46 -13.63 7.86
CA SER A 76 3.82 -14.84 7.34
C SER A 76 4.19 -15.01 5.86
N PRO A 77 4.12 -16.22 5.28
CA PRO A 77 4.39 -16.41 3.86
C PRO A 77 3.54 -15.50 2.96
N GLN A 78 2.28 -15.26 3.32
CA GLN A 78 1.36 -14.40 2.56
C GLN A 78 1.76 -12.92 2.66
N ALA A 79 2.02 -12.41 3.86
CA ALA A 79 2.45 -11.03 4.07
C ALA A 79 3.80 -10.75 3.39
N ILE A 80 4.76 -11.66 3.55
CA ILE A 80 6.09 -11.57 2.89
C ILE A 80 5.93 -11.47 1.38
N ASN A 81 5.13 -12.34 0.77
CA ASN A 81 4.91 -12.31 -0.68
C ASN A 81 4.16 -11.06 -1.12
N SER A 82 3.14 -10.63 -0.37
CA SER A 82 2.39 -9.41 -0.68
C SER A 82 3.31 -8.19 -0.69
N VAL A 83 4.03 -7.95 0.41
CA VAL A 83 4.98 -6.83 0.53
C VAL A 83 6.04 -6.90 -0.56
N ALA A 84 6.67 -8.05 -0.78
CA ALA A 84 7.72 -8.18 -1.78
C ALA A 84 7.23 -7.87 -3.20
N VAL A 85 6.09 -8.45 -3.62
CA VAL A 85 5.54 -8.24 -4.96
C VAL A 85 5.17 -6.77 -5.19
N HIS A 86 4.53 -6.14 -4.21
CA HIS A 86 4.13 -4.73 -4.33
C HIS A 86 5.34 -3.78 -4.23
N ALA A 87 6.34 -4.07 -3.40
CA ALA A 87 7.58 -3.30 -3.34
C ALA A 87 8.39 -3.41 -4.64
N LEU A 88 8.37 -4.56 -5.32
CA LEU A 88 8.99 -4.73 -6.64
C LEU A 88 8.31 -3.89 -7.72
N VAL A 89 6.99 -3.68 -7.64
CA VAL A 89 6.28 -2.74 -8.53
C VAL A 89 6.78 -1.32 -8.28
N LEU A 90 6.83 -0.89 -7.01
CA LEU A 90 7.33 0.44 -6.65
C LEU A 90 8.78 0.63 -7.12
N HIS A 91 9.66 -0.35 -6.90
CA HIS A 91 11.03 -0.33 -7.41
C HIS A 91 11.07 -0.20 -8.94
N GLY A 92 10.31 -1.04 -9.66
CA GLY A 92 10.30 -1.03 -11.12
C GLY A 92 9.91 0.32 -11.70
N VAL A 93 8.87 0.96 -11.15
CA VAL A 93 8.37 2.24 -11.66
C VAL A 93 9.18 3.43 -11.17
N LEU A 94 9.58 3.46 -9.90
CA LEU A 94 10.20 4.63 -9.27
C LEU A 94 11.73 4.64 -9.34
N ALA A 95 12.37 3.47 -9.40
CA ALA A 95 13.83 3.34 -9.48
C ALA A 95 14.30 2.84 -10.85
N ALA A 96 13.64 1.84 -11.44
CA ALA A 96 14.03 1.28 -12.75
C ALA A 96 13.39 1.98 -13.96
N GLY A 97 12.53 2.98 -13.74
CA GLY A 97 11.96 3.82 -14.80
C GLY A 97 10.91 3.13 -15.69
N VAL A 98 10.35 2.01 -15.26
CA VAL A 98 9.28 1.31 -15.99
C VAL A 98 7.99 2.15 -15.96
N PRO A 99 7.19 2.19 -17.05
CA PRO A 99 5.92 2.90 -17.05
C PRO A 99 4.96 2.38 -15.96
N PRO A 100 4.21 3.27 -15.26
CA PRO A 100 3.25 2.88 -14.22
C PRO A 100 2.21 1.83 -14.66
N ASP A 101 1.78 1.88 -15.92
CA ASP A 101 0.80 0.92 -16.48
C ASP A 101 1.34 -0.51 -16.58
N SER A 102 2.66 -0.70 -16.42
CA SER A 102 3.28 -2.04 -16.35
C SER A 102 3.22 -2.65 -14.95
N ALA A 103 2.58 -2.01 -13.95
CA ALA A 103 2.45 -2.54 -12.59
C ALA A 103 1.92 -3.98 -12.56
N LEU A 104 0.88 -4.28 -13.35
CA LEU A 104 0.34 -5.64 -13.44
C LEU A 104 1.34 -6.64 -14.04
N TRP A 105 2.14 -6.21 -15.02
CA TRP A 105 3.18 -7.04 -15.62
C TRP A 105 4.28 -7.37 -14.61
N ILE A 106 4.74 -6.39 -13.82
CA ILE A 106 5.73 -6.60 -12.75
C ILE A 106 5.20 -7.62 -11.71
N ARG A 107 3.96 -7.45 -11.23
CA ARG A 107 3.34 -8.38 -10.27
C ARG A 107 3.33 -9.81 -10.79
N ARG A 108 2.94 -9.99 -12.05
CA ARG A 108 2.88 -11.31 -12.70
C ARG A 108 4.28 -11.92 -12.88
N ARG A 109 5.29 -11.11 -13.24
CA ARG A 109 6.69 -11.54 -13.38
C ARG A 109 7.24 -12.07 -12.05
N ALA A 110 7.07 -11.34 -10.95
CA ALA A 110 7.56 -11.73 -9.63
C ALA A 110 6.99 -13.08 -9.14
N LEU A 111 5.80 -13.45 -9.61
CA LEU A 111 5.06 -14.64 -9.17
C LEU A 111 5.16 -15.86 -10.09
N ARG A 112 5.92 -15.81 -11.19
CA ARG A 112 5.97 -16.94 -12.15
C ARG A 112 6.55 -18.20 -11.52
N ASP A 113 6.02 -19.37 -11.86
CA ASP A 113 6.48 -20.63 -11.26
C ASP A 113 7.87 -21.08 -11.73
N ASP A 114 8.36 -20.57 -12.86
CA ASP A 114 9.65 -20.90 -13.48
C ASP A 114 10.86 -20.16 -12.89
N ALA A 115 10.66 -19.31 -11.88
CA ALA A 115 11.78 -18.55 -11.31
C ALA A 115 12.78 -19.44 -10.53
N PRO A 116 14.06 -19.02 -10.37
CA PRO A 116 15.14 -19.85 -9.83
C PRO A 116 14.94 -20.42 -8.42
N ARG A 117 14.01 -19.85 -7.64
CA ARG A 117 13.62 -20.36 -6.31
C ARG A 117 12.12 -20.58 -6.30
N SER A 118 11.63 -21.48 -5.44
CA SER A 118 10.18 -21.64 -5.24
C SER A 118 9.59 -20.35 -4.66
N LYS A 119 8.30 -20.07 -4.93
CA LYS A 119 7.59 -18.89 -4.41
C LYS A 119 7.64 -18.73 -2.88
N HIS A 120 7.90 -19.82 -2.15
CA HIS A 120 8.03 -19.82 -0.69
C HIS A 120 9.44 -19.47 -0.19
N ALA A 121 10.44 -19.39 -1.08
CA ALA A 121 11.84 -19.16 -0.74
C ALA A 121 12.50 -17.98 -1.48
N ARG A 122 11.75 -17.27 -2.34
CA ARG A 122 12.26 -16.09 -3.09
C ARG A 122 12.47 -14.88 -2.21
N PHE A 123 11.53 -14.66 -1.29
CA PHE A 123 11.44 -13.45 -0.49
C PHE A 123 11.54 -13.80 1.00
N HIS A 124 12.05 -12.85 1.78
CA HIS A 124 12.11 -12.93 3.23
C HIS A 124 11.45 -11.70 3.84
N TRP A 125 11.11 -11.78 5.12
CA TRP A 125 10.53 -10.65 5.85
C TRP A 125 11.51 -9.47 5.87
N LEU A 126 11.02 -8.30 5.45
CA LEU A 126 11.71 -7.04 5.59
C LEU A 126 11.12 -6.31 6.79
N THR A 127 11.98 -5.88 7.72
CA THR A 127 11.53 -5.07 8.86
C THR A 127 10.90 -3.78 8.35
N PRO A 128 9.61 -3.50 8.64
CA PRO A 128 8.96 -2.30 8.14
C PRO A 128 9.60 -1.04 8.74
N PRO A 129 9.68 0.07 7.97
CA PRO A 129 10.09 1.36 8.51
C PRO A 129 9.01 1.93 9.45
N ASP A 130 9.37 2.93 10.26
CA ASP A 130 8.40 3.56 11.16
C ASP A 130 7.25 4.19 10.37
N ALA A 131 6.00 3.92 10.80
CA ALA A 131 4.80 4.41 10.13
C ALA A 131 4.79 5.95 9.97
N GLY A 132 5.38 6.69 10.93
CA GLY A 132 5.46 8.15 10.91
C GLY A 132 6.34 8.74 9.80
N GLN A 133 7.08 7.93 9.05
CA GLN A 133 7.90 8.37 7.91
C GLN A 133 7.12 8.44 6.59
N MET A 134 5.86 7.99 6.57
CA MET A 134 5.04 7.88 5.37
C MET A 134 3.77 8.73 5.49
N LEU A 135 3.31 9.29 4.38
CA LEU A 135 1.94 9.79 4.31
C LEU A 135 0.97 8.61 4.43
N THR A 136 -0.27 8.88 4.82
CA THR A 136 -1.35 7.88 4.84
C THR A 136 -2.36 8.17 3.74
N ILE A 137 -3.26 7.23 3.47
CA ILE A 137 -4.40 7.48 2.56
C ILE A 137 -5.27 8.67 3.01
N GLY A 138 -5.17 9.09 4.28
CA GLY A 138 -5.82 10.30 4.80
C GLY A 138 -5.43 11.57 4.05
N ALA A 139 -4.18 11.68 3.59
CA ALA A 139 -3.73 12.80 2.77
C ALA A 139 -4.53 12.89 1.44
N ILE A 140 -4.86 11.73 0.86
CA ILE A 140 -5.66 11.62 -0.37
C ILE A 140 -7.13 11.94 -0.06
N LEU A 141 -7.69 11.32 0.98
CA LEU A 141 -9.11 11.46 1.33
C LEU A 141 -9.48 12.90 1.72
N ASN A 142 -8.57 13.61 2.39
CA ASN A 142 -8.80 14.98 2.87
C ASN A 142 -8.59 16.05 1.79
N ALA A 143 -8.04 15.70 0.63
CA ALA A 143 -7.88 16.66 -0.47
C ALA A 143 -9.24 17.00 -1.11
N SER A 144 -9.43 18.30 -1.37
CA SER A 144 -10.74 18.88 -1.71
C SER A 144 -11.16 18.72 -3.16
N THR A 145 -10.23 18.53 -4.09
CA THR A 145 -10.52 18.40 -5.53
C THR A 145 -9.92 17.13 -6.12
N PRO A 146 -10.50 16.56 -7.20
CA PRO A 146 -9.92 15.38 -7.85
C PRO A 146 -8.44 15.55 -8.24
N ALA A 147 -8.06 16.71 -8.75
CA ALA A 147 -6.66 17.02 -9.08
C ALA A 147 -5.77 17.04 -7.83
N ALA A 148 -6.22 17.64 -6.73
CA ALA A 148 -5.48 17.65 -5.47
C ALA A 148 -5.33 16.24 -4.90
N ARG A 149 -6.33 15.36 -5.02
CA ARG A 149 -6.25 13.96 -4.58
C ARG A 149 -5.20 13.18 -5.37
N SER A 150 -5.14 13.36 -6.70
CA SER A 150 -4.11 12.71 -7.51
C SER A 150 -2.70 13.21 -7.19
N ALA A 151 -2.55 14.50 -6.87
CA ALA A 151 -1.28 15.04 -6.37
C ALA A 151 -0.89 14.43 -5.01
N GLN A 152 -1.84 14.31 -4.08
CA GLN A 152 -1.61 13.66 -2.77
C GLN A 152 -1.34 12.17 -2.90
N LEU A 153 -1.96 11.48 -3.86
CA LEU A 153 -1.67 10.09 -4.15
C LEU A 153 -0.23 9.94 -4.66
N GLN A 154 0.20 10.80 -5.59
CA GLN A 154 1.59 10.79 -6.04
C GLN A 154 2.57 11.00 -4.89
N ALA A 155 2.31 11.96 -4.01
CA ALA A 155 3.12 12.20 -2.81
C ALA A 155 3.10 10.99 -1.85
N TYR A 156 1.93 10.37 -1.66
CA TYR A 156 1.76 9.17 -0.85
C TYR A 156 2.63 8.01 -1.35
N VAL A 157 2.50 7.66 -2.63
CA VAL A 157 3.29 6.60 -3.27
C VAL A 157 4.79 6.87 -3.12
N GLN A 158 5.21 8.12 -3.33
CA GLN A 158 6.62 8.51 -3.18
C GLN A 158 7.10 8.38 -1.73
N SER A 159 6.31 8.80 -0.75
CA SER A 159 6.67 8.70 0.67
C SER A 159 6.82 7.25 1.13
N VAL A 160 5.91 6.36 0.71
CA VAL A 160 6.00 4.92 1.02
C VAL A 160 7.26 4.33 0.39
N TRP A 161 7.53 4.64 -0.88
CA TRP A 161 8.74 4.17 -1.54
C TRP A 161 10.01 4.67 -0.87
N GLN A 162 10.09 5.95 -0.51
CA GLN A 162 11.27 6.52 0.14
C GLN A 162 11.54 5.85 1.49
N ALA A 163 10.50 5.69 2.32
CA ALA A 163 10.63 5.04 3.63
C ALA A 163 11.08 3.58 3.52
N TRP A 164 10.57 2.82 2.55
CA TRP A 164 10.92 1.41 2.36
C TRP A 164 12.27 1.21 1.65
N SER A 165 12.58 2.06 0.67
CA SER A 165 13.82 1.93 -0.11
C SER A 165 15.06 2.38 0.66
N ALA A 166 14.93 3.27 1.65
CA ALA A 166 16.06 3.70 2.47
C ALA A 166 16.77 2.51 3.17
N PRO A 167 16.07 1.63 3.92
CA PRO A 167 16.70 0.45 4.52
C PRO A 167 16.79 -0.76 3.57
N HIS A 168 15.91 -0.89 2.56
CA HIS A 168 15.78 -2.14 1.78
C HIS A 168 16.12 -2.02 0.30
N GLY A 169 16.56 -0.85 -0.18
CA GLY A 169 16.72 -0.57 -1.61
C GLY A 169 17.62 -1.58 -2.34
N ALA A 170 18.73 -2.00 -1.72
CA ALA A 170 19.63 -3.01 -2.30
C ALA A 170 18.95 -4.39 -2.42
N THR A 171 18.22 -4.82 -1.39
CA THR A 171 17.47 -6.08 -1.41
C THR A 171 16.38 -6.06 -2.48
N LEU A 172 15.63 -4.96 -2.58
CA LEU A 172 14.58 -4.79 -3.58
C LEU A 172 15.14 -4.77 -5.00
N ALA A 173 16.28 -4.12 -5.23
CA ALA A 173 16.98 -4.14 -6.51
C ALA A 173 17.44 -5.55 -6.89
N ASN A 174 18.02 -6.30 -5.95
CA ASN A 174 18.45 -7.67 -6.18
C ASN A 174 17.28 -8.60 -6.51
N TRP A 175 16.16 -8.48 -5.78
CA TRP A 175 14.94 -9.23 -6.08
C TRP A 175 14.37 -8.85 -7.44
N TYR A 176 14.40 -7.56 -7.81
CA TYR A 176 13.91 -7.11 -9.10
C TYR A 176 14.74 -7.69 -10.25
N ALA A 177 16.07 -7.64 -10.15
CA ALA A 177 16.96 -8.24 -11.14
C ALA A 177 16.79 -9.76 -11.25
N ALA A 178 16.53 -10.45 -10.13
CA ALA A 178 16.41 -11.91 -10.12
C ALA A 178 15.04 -12.43 -10.60
N TYR A 179 13.97 -11.66 -10.40
CA TYR A 179 12.59 -12.16 -10.52
C TYR A 179 11.69 -11.31 -11.42
N VAL A 180 12.14 -10.14 -11.89
CA VAL A 180 11.33 -9.24 -12.71
C VAL A 180 11.99 -8.85 -14.02
N ALA A 181 13.25 -8.39 -14.01
CA ALA A 181 13.99 -7.99 -15.21
C ALA A 181 14.04 -9.13 -16.24
#